data_AF-A0A3C0GA62-F1
#
_entry.id   AF-A0A3C0GA62-F1
#
_cell.length_a   1.000
_cell.length_b   1.000
_cell.length_c   1.000
_cell.angle_alpha   90.00
_cell.angle_beta   90.00
_cell.angle_gamma   90.00
#
_symmetry.space_group_name_H-M   'P 1'
#
loop_
_entity.id
_entity.type
_entity.pdbx_description
1 polymer ?
#
loop_
_entity_poly.entity_id
_entity_poly.type
_entity_poly.pdbx_seq_one_letter_code
_entity_poly.pdbx_strand_id
1 'polypeptide(L)'
;DQEVGLVIKTFSMKNCLMDRNYTSTRLKKILNEYKDGDRKCKIYLLHGDMTNEEMTGLYRHPGIKALISLTHGEGFGLPIFEAAYNELPIITTDWGGQVDFLYAPDKGKKKKAMFSKVKYDIGPVQQEVLWENVIIEGSQWCHPDGGSFKMRLREVRNNYKKYKSMAKKLYKYVNVEFAPEKQYELFANSVCGPDFLEMESWLTELENSEQVFE
;
A
#
# COMPACT_ATOMS: atom_id res chain seq x y z
N ASP A 1 -25.29 -1.04 -9.61
CA ASP A 1 -24.96 0.35 -9.93
C ASP A 1 -24.05 0.32 -11.13
N GLN A 2 -24.61 0.61 -12.31
CA GLN A 2 -23.92 0.39 -13.57
C GLN A 2 -22.76 1.39 -13.82
N GLU A 3 -22.65 2.43 -12.97
CA GLU A 3 -21.67 3.51 -13.07
C GLU A 3 -20.35 3.23 -12.33
N VAL A 4 -20.22 2.07 -11.66
CA VAL A 4 -19.02 1.70 -10.90
C VAL A 4 -18.43 0.38 -11.39
N GLY A 5 -17.10 0.29 -11.35
CA GLY A 5 -16.33 -0.90 -11.68
C GLY A 5 -15.26 -1.17 -10.61
N LEU A 6 -14.91 -2.44 -10.43
CA LEU A 6 -13.77 -2.88 -9.64
C LEU A 6 -12.68 -3.39 -10.58
N VAL A 7 -11.51 -2.77 -10.51
CA VAL A 7 -10.31 -3.26 -11.20
C VAL A 7 -9.49 -4.05 -10.19
N ILE A 8 -9.17 -5.30 -10.52
CA ILE A 8 -8.36 -6.21 -9.71
C ILE A 8 -7.05 -6.44 -10.46
N LYS A 9 -5.96 -5.87 -9.95
CA LYS A 9 -4.60 -6.18 -10.41
C LYS A 9 -4.06 -7.34 -9.59
N THR A 10 -3.99 -8.54 -10.15
CA THR A 10 -3.50 -9.72 -9.43
C THR A 10 -2.99 -10.81 -10.38
N PHE A 11 -2.21 -11.73 -9.84
CA PHE A 11 -1.79 -12.99 -10.44
C PHE A 11 -1.93 -14.11 -9.41
N SER A 12 -1.78 -15.38 -9.81
CA SER A 12 -1.84 -16.50 -8.85
C SER A 12 -0.46 -17.06 -8.51
N MET A 13 0.45 -17.12 -9.49
CA MET A 13 1.81 -17.62 -9.32
C MET A 13 2.84 -16.81 -10.11
N LYS A 14 2.67 -16.70 -11.43
CA LYS A 14 3.60 -16.02 -12.34
C LYS A 14 2.85 -15.11 -13.30
N ASN A 15 3.52 -14.18 -13.96
CA ASN A 15 2.87 -13.28 -14.92
C ASN A 15 2.83 -13.84 -16.36
N CYS A 16 2.53 -15.13 -16.53
CA CYS A 16 2.48 -15.79 -17.84
C CYS A 16 1.04 -16.08 -18.32
N LEU A 17 0.89 -16.48 -19.59
CA LEU A 17 -0.42 -16.78 -20.18
C LEU A 17 -1.17 -17.91 -19.46
N MET A 18 -0.46 -18.95 -19.00
CA MET A 18 -1.07 -20.04 -18.23
C MET A 18 -1.64 -19.53 -16.90
N ASP A 19 -0.89 -18.68 -16.20
CA ASP A 19 -1.35 -18.07 -14.95
C ASP A 19 -2.52 -17.12 -15.18
N ARG A 20 -2.52 -16.36 -16.29
CA ARG A 20 -3.65 -15.51 -16.66
C ARG A 20 -4.93 -16.33 -16.81
N ASN A 21 -4.84 -17.46 -17.51
CA ASN A 21 -5.97 -18.36 -17.72
C ASN A 21 -6.43 -18.98 -16.39
N TYR A 22 -5.49 -19.40 -15.55
CA TYR A 22 -5.79 -19.95 -14.23
C TYR A 22 -6.45 -18.90 -13.31
N THR A 23 -5.86 -17.72 -13.18
CA THR A 23 -6.38 -16.59 -12.39
C THR A 23 -7.76 -16.16 -12.87
N SER A 24 -7.96 -16.05 -14.20
CA SER A 24 -9.25 -15.72 -14.79
C SER A 24 -10.31 -16.78 -14.49
N THR A 25 -9.95 -18.07 -14.59
CA THR A 25 -10.85 -19.18 -14.27
C THR A 25 -11.25 -19.19 -12.80
N ARG A 26 -10.29 -18.98 -11.90
CA ARG A 26 -10.54 -18.86 -10.45
C ARG A 26 -11.45 -17.67 -10.14
N LEU A 27 -11.20 -16.51 -10.74
CA LEU A 27 -12.05 -15.34 -10.58
C LEU A 27 -13.47 -15.60 -11.09
N LYS A 28 -13.63 -16.21 -12.28
CA LYS A 28 -14.94 -16.60 -12.81
C LYS A 28 -15.68 -17.55 -11.86
N LYS A 29 -14.99 -18.53 -11.28
CA LYS A 29 -15.58 -19.46 -10.31
C LYS A 29 -16.15 -18.72 -9.10
N ILE A 30 -15.36 -17.81 -8.50
CA ILE A 30 -15.82 -16.97 -7.37
C ILE A 30 -17.01 -16.10 -7.79
N LEU A 31 -16.96 -15.51 -8.98
CA LEU A 31 -18.04 -14.64 -9.46
C LEU A 31 -19.33 -15.40 -9.78
N ASN A 32 -19.25 -16.68 -10.16
CA ASN A 32 -20.41 -17.53 -10.44
C ASN A 32 -21.18 -17.91 -9.17
N GLU A 33 -20.60 -17.76 -7.98
CA GLU A 33 -21.32 -17.93 -6.70
C GLU A 33 -22.36 -16.82 -6.48
N TYR A 34 -22.23 -15.70 -7.19
CA TYR A 34 -23.17 -14.58 -7.14
C TYR A 34 -24.12 -14.67 -8.34
N LYS A 35 -25.43 -14.80 -8.07
CA LYS A 35 -26.44 -14.93 -9.13
C LYS A 35 -26.51 -13.67 -9.99
N ASP A 36 -27.04 -13.80 -11.20
CA ASP A 36 -27.28 -12.65 -12.07
C ASP A 36 -28.20 -11.62 -11.38
N GLY A 37 -27.73 -10.37 -11.28
CA GLY A 37 -28.39 -9.29 -10.54
C GLY A 37 -27.83 -9.01 -9.13
N ASP A 38 -27.10 -9.96 -8.52
CA ASP A 38 -26.47 -9.76 -7.22
C ASP A 38 -25.21 -8.90 -7.33
N ARG A 39 -24.49 -9.05 -8.45
CA ARG A 39 -23.31 -8.25 -8.79
C ARG A 39 -23.69 -6.79 -8.99
N LYS A 40 -23.14 -5.91 -8.15
CA LYS A 40 -23.47 -4.48 -8.16
C LYS A 40 -22.58 -3.64 -9.08
N CYS A 41 -21.45 -4.17 -9.55
CA CYS A 41 -20.50 -3.47 -10.42
C CYS A 41 -19.85 -4.43 -11.43
N LYS A 42 -19.23 -3.87 -12.48
CA LYS A 42 -18.39 -4.62 -13.42
C LYS A 42 -17.05 -4.96 -12.75
N ILE A 43 -16.51 -6.13 -13.04
CA ILE A 43 -15.20 -6.57 -12.53
C ILE A 43 -14.23 -6.68 -13.71
N TYR A 44 -13.06 -6.06 -13.56
CA TYR A 44 -11.99 -6.07 -14.55
C TYR A 44 -10.76 -6.73 -13.94
N LEU A 45 -10.23 -7.77 -14.58
CA LEU A 45 -8.96 -8.38 -14.20
C LEU A 45 -7.84 -7.75 -15.01
N LEU A 46 -6.86 -7.18 -14.32
CA LEU A 46 -5.60 -6.73 -14.89
C LEU A 46 -4.52 -7.72 -14.44
N HIS A 47 -3.93 -8.42 -15.41
CA HIS A 47 -2.94 -9.47 -15.18
C HIS A 47 -1.67 -9.17 -15.98
N GLY A 48 -0.53 -9.71 -15.54
CA GLY A 48 0.76 -9.49 -16.17
C GLY A 48 1.60 -8.46 -15.45
N ASP A 49 2.88 -8.40 -15.79
CA ASP A 49 3.74 -7.31 -15.31
C ASP A 49 3.32 -5.99 -15.95
N MET A 50 3.57 -4.91 -15.23
CA MET A 50 3.37 -3.54 -15.71
C MET A 50 4.63 -2.76 -15.37
N THR A 51 5.04 -1.87 -16.26
CA THR A 51 6.15 -0.96 -15.95
C THR A 51 5.75 0.04 -14.88
N ASN A 52 6.72 0.73 -14.29
CA ASN A 52 6.47 1.78 -13.31
C ASN A 52 5.60 2.91 -13.89
N GLU A 53 5.78 3.23 -15.17
CA GLU A 53 5.00 4.23 -15.90
C GLU A 53 3.56 3.76 -16.11
N GLU A 54 3.36 2.49 -16.46
CA GLU A 54 2.02 1.91 -16.62
C GLU A 54 1.27 1.85 -15.29
N MET A 55 1.95 1.45 -14.20
CA MET A 55 1.38 1.47 -12.85
C MET A 55 1.03 2.89 -12.40
N THR A 56 1.93 3.85 -12.62
CA THR A 56 1.67 5.27 -12.37
C THR A 56 0.47 5.78 -13.19
N GLY A 57 0.40 5.39 -14.46
CA GLY A 57 -0.74 5.69 -15.34
C GLY A 57 -2.05 5.13 -14.79
N LEU A 58 -2.04 3.90 -14.27
CA LEU A 58 -3.20 3.27 -13.64
C LEU A 58 -3.66 4.04 -12.40
N TYR A 59 -2.75 4.38 -11.48
CA TYR A 59 -3.08 5.14 -10.27
C TYR A 59 -3.64 6.53 -10.57
N ARG A 60 -3.16 7.17 -11.65
CA ARG A 60 -3.59 8.51 -12.07
C ARG A 60 -4.77 8.51 -13.04
N HIS A 61 -5.20 7.34 -13.53
CA HIS A 61 -6.23 7.24 -14.54
C HIS A 61 -7.54 7.89 -14.06
N PRO A 62 -8.20 8.76 -14.86
CA PRO A 62 -9.40 9.49 -14.42
C PRO A 62 -10.54 8.60 -13.94
N GLY A 63 -10.62 7.35 -14.43
CA GLY A 63 -11.61 6.35 -14.01
C GLY A 63 -11.30 5.66 -12.67
N ILE A 64 -10.06 5.67 -12.20
CA ILE A 64 -9.65 5.06 -10.92
C ILE A 64 -9.83 6.08 -9.80
N LYS A 65 -10.73 5.79 -8.86
CA LYS A 65 -11.16 6.75 -7.82
C LYS A 65 -10.57 6.47 -6.44
N ALA A 66 -10.20 5.24 -6.16
CA ALA A 66 -9.54 4.88 -4.92
C ALA A 66 -8.79 3.56 -5.07
N LEU A 67 -7.73 3.38 -4.27
CA LEU A 67 -7.18 2.07 -3.97
C LEU A 67 -7.92 1.48 -2.76
N ILE A 68 -8.21 0.18 -2.82
CA ILE A 68 -8.77 -0.58 -1.71
C ILE A 68 -7.75 -1.64 -1.32
N SER A 69 -7.40 -1.69 -0.04
CA SER A 69 -6.61 -2.77 0.54
C SER A 69 -7.29 -3.29 1.79
N LEU A 70 -7.56 -4.60 1.83
CA LEU A 70 -8.22 -5.30 2.94
C LEU A 70 -7.38 -6.52 3.35
N THR A 71 -6.07 -6.33 3.42
CA THR A 71 -5.11 -7.41 3.73
C THR A 71 -5.22 -7.85 5.18
N HIS A 72 -4.88 -9.11 5.45
CA HIS A 72 -4.78 -9.67 6.80
C HIS A 72 -3.57 -9.15 7.57
N GLY A 73 -2.54 -8.76 6.84
CA GLY A 73 -1.38 -8.04 7.35
C GLY A 73 -0.54 -7.61 6.18
N GLU A 74 0.12 -6.47 6.35
CA GLU A 74 0.98 -5.89 5.34
C GLU A 74 2.19 -5.27 6.05
N GLY A 75 3.39 -5.70 5.63
CA GLY A 75 4.63 -5.28 6.29
C GLY A 75 4.88 -3.79 6.14
N PHE A 76 4.80 -3.27 4.91
CA PHE A 76 4.90 -1.84 4.61
C PHE A 76 3.73 -1.34 3.78
N GLY A 77 3.38 -2.05 2.70
CA GLY A 77 2.26 -1.69 1.83
C GLY A 77 2.69 -0.88 0.62
N LEU A 78 3.64 -1.41 -0.18
CA LEU A 78 4.13 -0.73 -1.39
C LEU A 78 3.00 -0.28 -2.33
N PRO A 79 1.97 -1.09 -2.65
CA PRO A 79 0.86 -0.60 -3.49
C PRO A 79 0.08 0.55 -2.84
N ILE A 80 0.00 0.57 -1.51
CA ILE A 80 -0.68 1.63 -0.74
C ILE A 80 0.18 2.91 -0.75
N PHE A 81 1.50 2.76 -0.61
CA PHE A 81 2.46 3.84 -0.70
C PHE A 81 2.48 4.46 -2.11
N GLU A 82 2.47 3.64 -3.16
CA GLU A 82 2.38 4.10 -4.56
C GLU A 82 1.07 4.86 -4.82
N ALA A 83 -0.06 4.42 -4.26
CA ALA A 83 -1.31 5.16 -4.33
C ALA A 83 -1.22 6.51 -3.61
N ALA A 84 -0.57 6.57 -2.45
CA ALA A 84 -0.33 7.82 -1.72
C ALA A 84 0.54 8.78 -2.55
N TYR A 85 1.61 8.25 -3.16
CA TYR A 85 2.52 8.97 -4.06
C TYR A 85 1.85 9.43 -5.37
N ASN A 86 0.70 8.86 -5.73
CA ASN A 86 -0.07 9.23 -6.92
C ASN A 86 -1.35 10.01 -6.61
N GLU A 87 -1.45 10.58 -5.39
CA GLU A 87 -2.61 11.33 -4.92
C GLU A 87 -3.94 10.54 -5.02
N LEU A 88 -3.90 9.21 -5.00
CA LEU A 88 -5.10 8.39 -5.09
C LEU A 88 -5.71 8.20 -3.69
N PRO A 89 -7.02 8.43 -3.49
CA PRO A 89 -7.67 8.09 -2.23
C PRO A 89 -7.47 6.61 -1.85
N ILE A 90 -7.27 6.36 -0.56
CA ILE A 90 -7.00 5.01 -0.04
C ILE A 90 -8.10 4.59 0.93
N ILE A 91 -8.57 3.36 0.81
CA ILE A 91 -9.51 2.69 1.72
C ILE A 91 -8.81 1.46 2.28
N THR A 92 -8.45 1.49 3.56
CA THR A 92 -7.72 0.39 4.21
C THR A 92 -7.97 0.37 5.72
N THR A 93 -7.50 -0.68 6.38
CA THR A 93 -7.49 -0.79 7.84
C THR A 93 -6.43 0.12 8.46
N ASP A 94 -6.70 0.54 9.69
CA ASP A 94 -5.79 1.36 10.51
C ASP A 94 -4.87 0.45 11.33
N TRP A 95 -4.17 -0.46 10.66
CA TRP A 95 -3.33 -1.50 11.27
C TRP A 95 -2.26 -2.04 10.30
N GLY A 96 -1.01 -2.10 10.74
CA GLY A 96 0.13 -2.55 9.92
C GLY A 96 1.02 -1.40 9.48
N GLY A 97 2.06 -1.69 8.69
CA GLY A 97 3.09 -0.72 8.32
C GLY A 97 2.57 0.47 7.51
N GLN A 98 1.44 0.33 6.81
CA GLN A 98 0.86 1.46 6.08
C GLN A 98 0.46 2.63 6.99
N VAL A 99 0.25 2.39 8.30
CA VAL A 99 -0.09 3.44 9.26
C VAL A 99 1.05 4.47 9.40
N ASP A 100 2.30 4.08 9.17
CA ASP A 100 3.47 4.94 9.35
C ASP A 100 3.46 6.14 8.39
N PHE A 101 2.94 5.96 7.18
CA PHE A 101 2.89 7.01 6.16
C PHE A 101 1.49 7.56 5.90
N LEU A 102 0.41 6.86 6.24
CA LEU A 102 -0.96 7.31 5.95
C LEU A 102 -1.48 8.43 6.86
N TYR A 103 -0.69 8.85 7.86
CA TYR A 103 -0.98 9.96 8.75
C TYR A 103 -0.10 11.17 8.41
N ALA A 104 -0.74 12.30 8.09
CA ALA A 104 -0.04 13.54 7.74
C ALA A 104 -0.47 14.72 8.64
N PRO A 105 0.40 15.71 8.90
CA PRO A 105 0.05 16.91 9.62
C PRO A 105 -0.97 17.73 8.83
N ASP A 106 -1.96 18.29 9.53
CA ASP A 106 -2.98 19.15 8.94
C ASP A 106 -2.82 20.57 9.49
N LYS A 107 -2.23 21.46 8.68
CA LYS A 107 -1.93 22.86 9.03
C LYS A 107 -1.06 23.00 10.29
N GLY A 108 0.04 22.24 10.37
CA GLY A 108 0.97 22.30 11.51
C GLY A 108 0.43 21.71 12.83
N LYS A 109 -0.72 21.04 12.79
CA LYS A 109 -1.31 20.33 13.95
C LYS A 109 -0.89 18.86 13.97
N LYS A 110 -1.31 18.15 15.03
CA LYS A 110 -1.18 16.69 15.17
C LYS A 110 -1.54 15.96 13.87
N LYS A 111 -0.78 14.90 13.55
CA LYS A 111 -1.01 14.08 12.37
C LYS A 111 -2.45 13.53 12.40
N LYS A 112 -3.09 13.51 11.24
CA LYS A 112 -4.43 12.95 11.04
C LYS A 112 -4.38 11.91 9.93
N ALA A 113 -5.27 10.93 10.00
CA ALA A 113 -5.45 9.96 8.94
C ALA A 113 -5.85 10.68 7.64
N MET A 114 -5.10 10.42 6.57
CA MET A 114 -5.40 10.92 5.22
C MET A 114 -6.05 9.87 4.32
N PHE A 115 -6.63 8.84 4.93
CA PHE A 115 -7.26 7.70 4.28
C PHE A 115 -8.62 7.37 4.92
N SER A 116 -9.38 6.50 4.27
CA SER A 116 -10.67 6.03 4.76
C SER A 116 -10.50 4.77 5.60
N LYS A 117 -10.76 4.87 6.91
CA LYS A 117 -10.45 3.83 7.89
C LYS A 117 -11.53 2.77 7.96
N VAL A 118 -11.17 1.55 7.58
CA VAL A 118 -12.02 0.36 7.74
C VAL A 118 -11.80 -0.21 9.14
N LYS A 119 -12.89 -0.43 9.89
CA LYS A 119 -12.82 -1.14 11.18
C LYS A 119 -12.29 -2.56 10.97
N TYR A 120 -11.66 -3.12 11.99
CA TYR A 120 -11.13 -4.46 11.95
C TYR A 120 -11.12 -5.07 13.34
N ASP A 121 -11.06 -6.38 13.38
CA ASP A 121 -10.76 -7.16 14.58
C ASP A 121 -9.41 -7.87 14.40
N ILE A 122 -8.72 -8.15 15.51
CA ILE A 122 -7.52 -8.98 15.49
C ILE A 122 -7.91 -10.37 16.00
N GLY A 123 -7.65 -11.40 15.19
CA GLY A 123 -8.06 -12.77 15.47
C GLY A 123 -6.97 -13.79 15.14
N PRO A 124 -7.05 -15.01 15.68
CA PRO A 124 -6.05 -16.03 15.41
C PRO A 124 -6.03 -16.43 13.92
N VAL A 125 -4.85 -16.78 13.43
CA VAL A 125 -4.69 -17.40 12.11
C VAL A 125 -5.38 -18.77 12.07
N GLN A 126 -5.84 -19.16 10.88
CA GLN A 126 -6.47 -20.47 10.67
C GLN A 126 -5.41 -21.57 10.69
N GLN A 127 -5.77 -22.80 11.09
CA GLN A 127 -4.81 -23.90 11.22
C GLN A 127 -4.21 -24.28 9.86
N GLU A 128 -4.99 -24.13 8.79
CA GLU A 128 -4.63 -24.50 7.41
C GLU A 128 -3.54 -23.59 6.81
N VAL A 129 -3.26 -22.44 7.45
CA VAL A 129 -2.26 -21.48 6.98
C VAL A 129 -1.01 -21.45 7.85
N LEU A 130 -0.94 -22.29 8.89
CA LEU A 130 0.26 -22.42 9.69
C LEU A 130 1.41 -22.90 8.82
N TRP A 131 2.50 -22.18 8.91
CA TRP A 131 3.74 -22.51 8.21
C TRP A 131 4.84 -22.52 9.25
N GLU A 132 5.42 -23.70 9.47
CA GLU A 132 6.51 -23.89 10.42
C GLU A 132 7.57 -22.79 10.29
N ASN A 133 7.88 -22.12 11.39
CA ASN A 133 8.82 -21.01 11.51
C ASN A 133 8.43 -19.69 10.81
N VAL A 134 7.28 -19.60 10.14
CA VAL A 134 6.82 -18.36 9.47
C VAL A 134 5.49 -17.87 10.03
N ILE A 135 4.48 -18.74 10.08
CA ILE A 135 3.18 -18.48 10.68
C ILE A 135 2.96 -19.55 11.75
N ILE A 136 3.32 -19.20 12.99
CA ILE A 136 3.29 -20.12 14.14
C ILE A 136 1.95 -20.05 14.87
N GLU A 137 1.64 -21.09 15.65
CA GLU A 137 0.46 -21.11 16.51
C GLU A 137 0.42 -19.89 17.45
N GLY A 138 -0.76 -19.30 17.61
CA GLY A 138 -0.95 -18.05 18.35
C GLY A 138 -0.72 -16.77 17.54
N SER A 139 -0.22 -16.88 16.30
CA SER A 139 -0.17 -15.73 15.37
C SER A 139 -1.57 -15.18 15.10
N GLN A 140 -1.66 -13.87 14.84
CA GLN A 140 -2.94 -13.20 14.62
C GLN A 140 -2.98 -12.42 13.31
N TRP A 141 -4.18 -12.30 12.74
CA TRP A 141 -4.49 -11.51 11.54
C TRP A 141 -5.43 -10.36 11.84
N CYS A 142 -5.28 -9.31 11.05
CA CYS A 142 -6.27 -8.26 10.93
C CYS A 142 -7.43 -8.75 10.06
N HIS A 143 -8.64 -8.66 10.59
CA HIS A 143 -9.87 -9.05 9.92
C HIS A 143 -10.70 -7.79 9.64
N PRO A 144 -10.64 -7.23 8.42
CA PRO A 144 -11.42 -6.05 8.08
C PRO A 144 -12.93 -6.31 8.18
N ASP A 145 -13.64 -5.42 8.86
CA ASP A 145 -15.10 -5.50 9.00
C ASP A 145 -15.80 -5.15 7.68
N GLY A 146 -16.56 -6.12 7.16
CA GLY A 146 -17.30 -5.98 5.92
C GLY A 146 -18.38 -4.89 5.96
N GLY A 147 -18.99 -4.63 7.12
CA GLY A 147 -19.98 -3.57 7.29
C GLY A 147 -19.35 -2.19 7.15
N SER A 148 -18.28 -1.94 7.91
CA SER A 148 -17.48 -0.73 7.87
C SER A 148 -16.90 -0.52 6.48
N PHE A 149 -16.35 -1.54 5.83
CA PHE A 149 -15.82 -1.41 4.47
C PHE A 149 -16.88 -0.88 3.49
N LYS A 150 -18.06 -1.48 3.46
CA LYS A 150 -19.17 -1.03 2.58
C LYS A 150 -19.59 0.41 2.88
N MET A 151 -19.59 0.82 4.15
CA MET A 151 -19.88 2.20 4.56
C MET A 151 -18.80 3.17 4.05
N ARG A 152 -17.52 2.86 4.27
CA ARG A 152 -16.37 3.68 3.83
C ARG A 152 -16.30 3.81 2.32
N LEU A 153 -16.61 2.74 1.58
CA LEU A 153 -16.67 2.77 0.12
C LEU A 153 -17.72 3.78 -0.39
N ARG A 154 -18.92 3.76 0.18
CA ARG A 154 -19.99 4.72 -0.16
C ARG A 154 -19.62 6.15 0.25
N GLU A 155 -19.00 6.33 1.41
CA GLU A 155 -18.56 7.65 1.87
C GLU A 155 -17.52 8.27 0.93
N VAL A 156 -16.52 7.49 0.51
CA VAL A 156 -15.49 7.94 -0.44
C VAL A 156 -16.09 8.31 -1.77
N ARG A 157 -17.01 7.50 -2.29
CA ARG A 157 -17.73 7.81 -3.53
C ARG A 157 -18.53 9.11 -3.42
N ASN A 158 -19.35 9.24 -2.38
CA ASN A 158 -20.25 10.38 -2.22
C ASN A 158 -19.49 11.68 -1.91
N ASN A 159 -18.30 11.58 -1.29
CA ASN A 159 -17.47 12.71 -0.89
C ASN A 159 -16.11 12.74 -1.61
N TYR A 160 -16.06 12.31 -2.88
CA TYR A 160 -14.80 12.11 -3.60
C TYR A 160 -13.86 13.33 -3.55
N LYS A 161 -14.39 14.56 -3.71
CA LYS A 161 -13.60 15.80 -3.65
C LYS A 161 -12.84 15.95 -2.31
N LYS A 162 -13.48 15.60 -1.19
CA LYS A 162 -12.86 15.62 0.15
C LYS A 162 -11.70 14.63 0.21
N TYR A 163 -11.92 13.38 -0.21
CA TYR A 163 -10.88 12.35 -0.15
C TYR A 163 -9.74 12.59 -1.15
N LYS A 164 -10.02 13.16 -2.32
CA LYS A 164 -8.97 13.59 -3.25
C LYS A 164 -8.14 14.72 -2.65
N SER A 165 -8.75 15.65 -1.91
CA SER A 165 -8.01 16.69 -1.18
C SER A 165 -7.12 16.08 -0.07
N MET A 166 -7.62 15.07 0.66
CA MET A 166 -6.82 14.33 1.64
C MET A 166 -5.64 13.62 0.97
N ALA A 167 -5.86 12.93 -0.15
CA ALA A 167 -4.80 12.26 -0.89
C ALA A 167 -3.73 13.23 -1.42
N LYS A 168 -4.11 14.44 -1.84
CA LYS A 168 -3.15 15.52 -2.19
C LYS A 168 -2.31 15.99 -1.01
N LYS A 169 -2.90 16.07 0.19
CA LYS A 169 -2.14 16.41 1.41
C LYS A 169 -1.17 15.29 1.76
N LEU A 170 -1.63 14.05 1.66
CA LEU A 170 -0.81 12.87 1.91
C LEU A 170 0.39 12.80 0.96
N TYR A 171 0.16 12.99 -0.34
CA TYR A 171 1.22 13.08 -1.35
C TYR A 171 2.33 14.07 -0.97
N LYS A 172 1.95 15.30 -0.58
CA LYS A 172 2.93 16.33 -0.16
C LYS A 172 3.74 15.90 1.05
N TYR A 173 3.11 15.21 2.00
CA TYR A 173 3.78 14.71 3.20
C TYR A 173 4.74 13.56 2.85
N VAL A 174 4.26 12.57 2.08
CA VAL A 174 5.04 11.39 1.71
C VAL A 174 6.27 11.79 0.89
N ASN A 175 6.15 12.71 -0.07
CA ASN A 175 7.29 13.15 -0.87
C ASN A 175 8.41 13.84 -0.10
N VAL A 176 8.10 14.39 1.08
CA VAL A 176 9.08 15.10 1.91
C VAL A 176 9.61 14.16 2.98
N GLU A 177 8.72 13.49 3.71
CA GLU A 177 9.13 12.65 4.83
C GLU A 177 9.77 11.34 4.39
N PHE A 178 9.33 10.78 3.26
CA PHE A 178 9.82 9.53 2.69
C PHE A 178 10.69 9.76 1.45
N ALA A 179 11.28 10.95 1.32
CA ALA A 179 12.31 11.19 0.32
C ALA A 179 13.50 10.24 0.54
N PRO A 180 14.10 9.67 -0.52
CA PRO A 180 15.18 8.70 -0.39
C PRO A 180 16.31 9.15 0.54
N GLU A 181 16.76 10.40 0.41
CA GLU A 181 17.87 10.97 1.18
C GLU A 181 17.58 10.93 2.69
N LYS A 182 16.36 11.32 3.07
CA LYS A 182 15.90 11.30 4.47
C LYS A 182 15.77 9.87 5.00
N GLN A 183 15.30 8.94 4.19
CA GLN A 183 15.18 7.53 4.58
C GLN A 183 16.54 6.85 4.69
N TYR A 184 17.48 7.16 3.80
CA TYR A 184 18.85 6.66 3.85
C TYR A 184 19.61 7.18 5.05
N GLU A 185 19.48 8.48 5.37
CA GLU A 185 20.05 9.06 6.57
C GLU A 185 19.48 8.40 7.84
N LEU A 186 18.15 8.24 7.93
CA LEU A 186 17.52 7.54 9.05
C LEU A 186 18.02 6.09 9.19
N PHE A 187 18.17 5.38 8.07
CA PHE A 187 18.69 4.02 8.05
C PHE A 187 20.15 3.96 8.50
N ALA A 188 21.03 4.78 7.92
CA ALA A 188 22.46 4.83 8.26
C ALA A 188 22.66 5.17 9.73
N ASN A 189 21.99 6.20 10.25
CA ASN A 189 22.05 6.58 11.65
C ASN A 189 21.54 5.47 12.59
N SER A 190 20.54 4.70 12.16
CA SER A 190 19.97 3.60 12.97
C SER A 190 20.83 2.34 12.98
N VAL A 191 21.55 2.05 11.88
CA VAL A 191 22.36 0.82 11.73
C VAL A 191 23.80 1.04 12.18
N CYS A 192 24.42 2.14 11.77
CA CYS A 192 25.83 2.42 12.02
C CYS A 192 26.05 3.19 13.34
N GLY A 193 24.99 3.73 13.94
CA GLY A 193 25.08 4.56 15.14
C GLY A 193 25.78 5.91 14.87
N PRO A 194 26.06 6.70 15.93
CA PRO A 194 26.74 8.00 15.80
C PRO A 194 28.16 7.89 15.22
N ASP A 195 28.77 6.70 15.25
CA ASP A 195 30.15 6.46 14.79
C ASP A 195 30.28 6.48 13.25
N PHE A 196 29.16 6.50 12.50
CA PHE A 196 29.21 6.68 11.04
C PHE A 196 29.82 8.04 10.63
N LEU A 197 29.67 9.06 11.47
CA LEU A 197 30.32 10.36 11.28
C LEU A 197 31.85 10.29 11.39
N GLU A 198 32.40 9.30 12.11
CA GLU A 198 33.85 9.07 12.14
C GLU A 198 34.35 8.47 10.81
N MET A 199 33.50 7.79 10.05
CA MET A 199 33.91 7.17 8.77
C MET A 199 34.10 8.23 7.67
N GLU A 200 33.26 9.27 7.59
CA GLU A 200 33.50 10.39 6.66
C GLU A 200 34.73 11.21 7.05
N SER A 201 34.94 11.43 8.36
CA SER A 201 36.16 12.06 8.87
C SER A 201 37.40 11.23 8.54
N TRP A 202 37.32 9.91 8.72
CA TRP A 202 38.39 8.96 8.41
C TRP A 202 38.67 8.85 6.90
N LEU A 203 37.64 8.86 6.05
CA LEU A 203 37.80 8.90 4.59
C LEU A 203 38.45 10.21 4.13
N THR A 204 38.03 11.34 4.72
CA THR A 204 38.63 12.65 4.46
C THR A 204 40.10 12.68 4.92
N GLU A 205 40.42 12.09 6.06
CA GLU A 205 41.81 11.94 6.54
C GLU A 205 42.64 11.05 5.61
N LEU A 206 42.08 9.97 5.09
CA LEU A 206 42.74 9.09 4.11
C LEU A 206 43.04 9.81 2.80
N GLU A 207 42.06 10.51 2.20
CA GLU A 207 42.26 11.28 0.97
C GLU A 207 43.30 12.40 1.16
N ASN A 208 43.30 13.05 2.32
CA ASN A 208 44.31 14.06 2.66
C ASN A 208 45.69 13.43 2.91
N SER A 209 45.76 12.19 3.40
CA SER A 209 47.03 11.47 3.62
C SER A 209 47.69 11.00 2.33
N GLU A 210 46.92 10.76 1.27
CA GLU A 210 47.44 10.42 -0.07
C GLU A 210 48.07 11.64 -0.76
N GLN A 211 47.66 12.87 -0.45
CA GLN A 211 48.25 14.11 -0.98
C GLN A 211 49.63 14.47 -0.38
N VAL A 212 50.09 13.78 0.67
CA VAL A 212 51.35 14.09 1.37
C VAL A 212 52.56 13.34 0.78
N PHE A 213 52.36 12.52 -0.27
CA PHE A 213 53.41 11.73 -0.92
C PHE A 213 53.86 12.23 -2.31
N GLU A 214 53.53 13.48 -2.68
CA GLU A 214 54.18 14.20 -3.81
C GLU A 214 55.33 15.09 -3.33
#